data_AF-A0A0W8E493-F1
#
_entry.id   AF-A0A0W8E493-F1
#
_cell.length_a   1.000
_cell.length_b   1.000
_cell.length_c   1.000
_cell.angle_alpha   90.00
_cell.angle_beta   90.00
_cell.angle_gamma   90.00
#
_symmetry.space_group_name_H-M   'P 1'
#
loop_
_entity.id
_entity.type
_entity.pdbx_description
1 polymer ?
#
loop_
_entity_poly.entity_id
_entity_poly.type
_entity_poly.pdbx_seq_one_letter_code
_entity_poly.pdbx_strand_id
1 'polypeptide(L)'
;MRLLRLENFRHIDRNKAGGDAYLEYGQQVIKAELIFYLQGSDCLNIRLGRHDTVITTSELEEFLKECKSDLRKQIRPDVERIRKERKENMESTQA
;
A
#
# COMPACT_ATOMS: atom_id res chain seq x y z
N MET A 1 -9.95 -13.32 -6.31
CA MET A 1 -8.98 -12.81 -5.31
C MET A 1 -9.66 -11.78 -4.44
N ARG A 2 -9.27 -11.71 -3.17
CA ARG A 2 -9.79 -10.70 -2.25
C ARG A 2 -8.68 -10.19 -1.32
N LEU A 3 -8.66 -8.88 -1.06
CA LEU A 3 -7.82 -8.32 -0.01
C LEU A 3 -8.37 -8.67 1.36
N LEU A 4 -7.56 -9.35 2.17
CA LEU A 4 -7.89 -9.71 3.54
C LEU A 4 -7.46 -8.60 4.49
N ARG A 5 -6.21 -8.15 4.38
CA ARG A 5 -5.65 -7.08 5.22
C ARG A 5 -4.43 -6.43 4.58
N LEU A 6 -4.16 -5.21 5.03
CA LEU A 6 -2.96 -4.45 4.71
C LEU A 6 -2.18 -4.20 6.00
N GLU A 7 -0.89 -4.50 5.99
CA GLU A 7 0.00 -4.32 7.14
C GLU A 7 1.24 -3.51 6.75
N ASN A 8 2.02 -3.09 7.75
CA ASN A 8 3.32 -2.45 7.57
C ASN A 8 3.31 -1.22 6.64
N PHE A 9 2.20 -0.48 6.60
CA PHE A 9 2.05 0.72 5.80
C PHE A 9 2.97 1.84 6.32
N ARG A 10 4.02 2.12 5.56
CA ARG A 10 5.10 3.03 5.97
C ARG A 10 5.64 3.83 4.79
N HIS A 11 6.22 4.98 5.08
CA HIS A 11 7.00 5.72 4.08
C HIS A 11 8.21 4.89 3.64
N ILE A 12 8.38 4.77 2.31
CA ILE A 12 9.58 4.16 1.70
C ILE A 12 10.37 5.18 0.87
N ASP A 13 9.75 6.32 0.55
CA ASP A 13 10.33 7.42 -0.21
C ASP A 13 9.58 8.72 0.13
N ARG A 14 10.06 9.87 -0.36
CA ARG A 14 9.46 11.19 -0.14
C ARG A 14 7.97 11.21 -0.47
N ASN A 15 7.59 10.62 -1.59
CA ASN A 15 6.20 10.58 -2.08
C ASN A 15 5.71 9.14 -2.29
N LYS A 16 6.29 8.17 -1.58
CA LYS A 16 5.85 6.77 -1.67
C LYS A 16 5.69 6.15 -0.29
N ALA A 17 4.69 5.29 -0.19
CA ALA A 17 4.54 4.36 0.90
C ALA A 17 4.56 2.92 0.38
N GLY A 18 5.04 2.00 1.21
CA GLY A 18 4.96 0.56 0.98
C GLY A 18 4.00 -0.04 2.00
N GLY A 19 3.21 -1.03 1.58
CA GLY A 19 2.34 -1.80 2.46
C GLY A 19 2.28 -3.26 2.02
N ASP A 20 2.22 -4.15 3.00
CA ASP A 20 2.11 -5.59 2.79
C ASP A 20 0.64 -5.96 2.67
N ALA A 21 0.20 -6.33 1.47
CA ALA A 21 -1.14 -6.82 1.20
C ALA A 21 -1.19 -8.34 1.32
N TYR A 22 -2.10 -8.83 2.16
CA TYR A 22 -2.41 -10.24 2.27
C TYR A 22 -3.70 -10.52 1.50
N LEU A 23 -3.60 -11.38 0.50
CA LEU A 23 -4.69 -11.67 -0.44
C LEU A 23 -5.09 -13.13 -0.32
N GLU A 24 -6.39 -13.39 -0.44
CA GLU A 24 -6.92 -14.73 -0.61
C GLU A 24 -6.81 -15.16 -2.08
N TYR A 25 -6.11 -16.28 -2.30
CA TYR A 25 -5.95 -16.92 -3.60
C TYR A 25 -6.22 -18.42 -3.46
N GLY A 26 -7.42 -18.85 -3.88
CA GLY A 26 -7.88 -20.22 -3.68
C GLY A 26 -8.03 -20.57 -2.19
N GLN A 27 -7.30 -21.58 -1.73
CA GLN A 27 -7.24 -21.98 -0.32
C GLN A 27 -6.02 -21.42 0.43
N GLN A 28 -5.27 -20.51 -0.21
CA GLN A 28 -4.02 -19.99 0.33
C GLN A 28 -4.11 -18.47 0.54
N VAL A 29 -3.33 -18.00 1.52
CA VAL A 29 -3.08 -16.57 1.71
C VAL A 29 -1.72 -16.27 1.12
N ILE A 30 -1.69 -15.37 0.16
CA ILE A 30 -0.45 -14.89 -0.46
C ILE A 30 -0.12 -13.50 0.07
N LYS A 31 1.17 -13.16 0.05
CA LYS A 31 1.68 -11.83 0.37
C LYS A 31 2.12 -11.12 -0.91
N ALA A 32 1.72 -9.85 -1.04
CA ALA A 32 2.18 -8.94 -2.07
C ALA A 32 2.52 -7.58 -1.47
N GLU A 33 3.69 -7.04 -1.80
CA GLU A 33 4.06 -5.67 -1.50
C GLU A 33 3.35 -4.73 -2.47
N LEU A 34 2.66 -3.73 -1.95
CA LEU A 34 2.05 -2.66 -2.71
C LEU A 34 2.79 -1.36 -2.48
N ILE A 35 3.09 -0.67 -3.58
CA ILE A 35 3.77 0.63 -3.59
C ILE A 35 2.74 1.70 -3.93
N PHE A 36 2.50 2.59 -2.98
CA PHE A 36 1.53 3.67 -3.06
C PHE A 36 2.24 4.98 -3.38
N TYR A 37 1.86 5.64 -4.46
CA TYR A 37 2.36 6.95 -4.86
C TYR A 37 1.46 8.03 -4.26
N LEU A 38 2.02 8.85 -3.39
CA LEU A 38 1.28 9.79 -2.56
C LEU A 38 1.49 11.24 -3.04
N GLN A 39 0.40 12.00 -3.09
CA GLN A 39 0.42 13.45 -3.32
C GLN A 39 -0.57 14.11 -2.36
N GLY A 40 -0.10 15.04 -1.52
CA GLY A 40 -0.94 15.56 -0.44
C GLY A 40 -1.50 14.42 0.44
N SER A 41 -2.74 14.51 0.86
CA SER A 41 -3.45 13.44 1.58
C SER A 41 -3.90 12.28 0.68
N ASP A 42 -3.62 12.33 -0.62
CA ASP A 42 -4.17 11.40 -1.59
C ASP A 42 -3.16 10.38 -2.11
N CYS A 43 -3.67 9.25 -2.59
CA CYS A 43 -2.91 8.23 -3.29
C CYS A 43 -3.21 8.27 -4.80
N LEU A 44 -2.26 8.75 -5.59
CA LEU A 44 -2.38 8.87 -7.04
C LEU A 44 -2.32 7.54 -7.76
N ASN A 45 -1.47 6.63 -7.29
CA ASN A 45 -1.23 5.38 -8.00
C ASN A 45 -0.83 4.27 -7.02
N ILE A 46 -1.13 3.05 -7.42
CA ILE A 46 -0.76 1.83 -6.70
C ILE A 46 -0.05 0.96 -7.72
N ARG A 47 1.16 0.52 -7.38
CA ARG A 47 1.95 -0.42 -8.16
C ARG A 47 2.22 -1.68 -7.34
N LEU A 48 2.36 -2.78 -8.05
CA LEU A 48 2.81 -4.03 -7.47
C LEU A 48 4.33 -3.98 -7.25
N GLY A 49 4.76 -4.36 -6.05
CA GLY A 49 6.14 -4.62 -5.68
C GLY A 49 6.44 -6.12 -5.75
N ARG A 50 7.20 -6.63 -4.78
CA ARG A 50 7.48 -8.07 -4.69
C ARG A 50 6.24 -8.83 -4.26
N HIS A 51 6.04 -10.04 -4.75
CA HIS A 51 4.95 -10.91 -4.34
C HIS A 51 5.37 -12.36 -4.33
N ASP A 52 4.56 -13.21 -3.68
CA ASP A 52 4.78 -14.64 -3.67
C ASP A 52 4.72 -15.22 -5.08
N THR A 53 5.58 -16.20 -5.37
CA THR A 53 5.72 -16.83 -6.70
C THR A 53 4.56 -17.73 -7.08
N VAL A 54 3.64 -17.99 -6.14
CA VAL A 54 2.46 -18.85 -6.34
C VAL A 54 1.44 -18.18 -7.27
N ILE A 55 1.43 -16.86 -7.33
CA ILE A 55 0.56 -16.08 -8.20
C ILE A 55 1.37 -15.37 -9.27
N THR A 56 0.82 -15.24 -10.47
CA THR A 56 1.49 -14.50 -11.52
C THR A 56 1.37 -12.99 -11.31
N THR A 57 2.37 -12.24 -11.77
CA THR A 57 2.33 -10.78 -11.77
C THR A 57 1.11 -10.25 -12.53
N SER A 58 0.74 -10.89 -13.65
CA SER A 58 -0.41 -10.48 -14.48
C SER A 58 -1.73 -10.56 -13.71
N GLU A 59 -1.97 -11.67 -13.00
CA GLU A 59 -3.19 -11.85 -12.21
C GLU A 59 -3.31 -10.82 -11.09
N LEU A 60 -2.19 -10.53 -10.39
CA LEU A 60 -2.16 -9.49 -9.36
C LEU A 60 -2.39 -8.09 -9.94
N GLU A 61 -1.81 -7.79 -11.10
CA GLU A 61 -2.02 -6.51 -11.75
C GLU A 61 -3.46 -6.30 -12.22
N GLU A 62 -4.12 -7.34 -12.71
CA GLU A 62 -5.54 -7.32 -13.04
C GLU A 62 -6.40 -7.07 -11.80
N PHE A 63 -6.17 -7.83 -10.72
CA PHE A 63 -6.85 -7.60 -9.44
C PHE A 63 -6.64 -6.16 -8.94
N LEU A 64 -5.42 -5.64 -9.02
CA LEU A 64 -5.13 -4.26 -8.60
C LEU A 64 -5.80 -3.20 -9.49
N LYS A 65 -6.02 -3.48 -10.78
CA LYS A 65 -6.76 -2.57 -11.67
C LYS A 65 -8.23 -2.47 -11.24
N GLU A 66 -8.83 -3.60 -10.88
CA GLU A 66 -10.24 -3.66 -10.45
C GLU A 66 -10.45 -3.03 -9.07
N CYS A 67 -9.60 -3.36 -8.09
CA CYS A 67 -9.77 -2.89 -6.71
C CYS A 67 -9.12 -1.54 -6.40
N LYS A 68 -8.49 -0.89 -7.40
CA LYS A 68 -7.67 0.32 -7.20
C LYS A 68 -8.41 1.46 -6.52
N SER A 69 -9.66 1.68 -6.95
CA SER A 69 -10.50 2.77 -6.43
C SER A 69 -10.81 2.58 -4.95
N ASP A 70 -11.14 1.34 -4.57
CA ASP A 70 -11.50 1.02 -3.20
C ASP A 70 -10.28 0.98 -2.28
N LEU A 71 -9.16 0.44 -2.76
CA LEU A 71 -7.87 0.49 -2.06
C LEU A 71 -7.48 1.93 -1.71
N ARG A 72 -7.61 2.88 -2.65
CA ARG A 72 -7.30 4.30 -2.38
C ARG A 72 -8.16 4.89 -1.26
N LYS A 73 -9.43 4.50 -1.16
CA LYS A 73 -10.32 4.97 -0.09
C LYS A 73 -9.94 4.35 1.25
N GLN A 74 -9.61 3.06 1.27
CA GLN A 74 -9.25 2.33 2.50
C GLN A 74 -7.95 2.84 3.13
N ILE A 75 -6.94 3.16 2.31
CA ILE A 75 -5.62 3.59 2.82
C ILE A 75 -5.55 5.08 3.19
N ARG A 76 -6.55 5.89 2.86
CA ARG A 76 -6.53 7.33 3.15
C ARG A 76 -6.21 7.65 4.63
N PRO A 77 -6.86 7.03 5.63
CA PRO A 77 -6.50 7.24 7.03
C PRO A 77 -5.03 6.89 7.33
N ASP A 78 -4.49 5.84 6.72
CA ASP A 78 -3.08 5.48 6.87
C ASP A 78 -2.14 6.50 6.22
N VAL A 79 -2.50 7.06 5.06
CA VAL A 79 -1.74 8.12 4.38
C VAL A 79 -1.67 9.38 5.25
N GLU A 80 -2.79 9.78 5.85
CA GLU A 80 -2.87 10.92 6.77
C GLU A 80 -1.99 10.65 8.01
N ARG A 81 -2.07 9.45 8.59
CA ARG A 81 -1.24 9.02 9.74
C ARG A 81 0.25 9.12 9.44
N ILE A 82 0.75 8.46 8.40
CA ILE A 82 2.21 8.43 8.11
C ILE A 82 2.77 9.82 7.76
N ARG A 83 1.96 10.71 7.20
CA ARG A 83 2.37 12.09 6.93
C ARG A 83 2.44 12.93 8.19
N LYS A 84 1.49 12.74 9.11
CA LYS A 84 1.52 13.37 10.43
C LYS A 84 2.76 12.93 11.21
N GLU A 85 3.01 11.61 11.27
CA GLU A 85 4.22 11.05 11.90
C GLU A 85 5.50 11.65 11.31
N ARG A 86 5.55 11.81 9.99
CA ARG A 86 6.71 12.43 9.33
C ARG A 86 6.88 13.90 9.68
N LYS A 87 5.79 14.66 9.74
CA LYS A 87 5.83 16.08 10.12
C LYS A 87 6.32 16.24 11.56
N GLU A 88 5.79 15.44 12.48
CA GLU A 88 6.19 15.43 13.89
C GLU A 88 7.67 15.06 14.07
N ASN A 89 8.16 14.07 13.33
CA ASN A 89 9.58 13.68 13.34
C ASN A 89 10.52 14.76 12.79
N MET A 90 10.06 15.56 11.82
CA MET A 90 10.85 16.69 11.31
C MET A 90 10.88 17.87 12.29
N GLU A 91 9.77 18.13 12.99
CA GLU A 91 9.67 19.18 14.00
C GLU A 91 10.47 18.84 15.27
N SER A 92 10.49 17.57 15.69
CA SER A 92 11.25 17.11 16.86
C SER A 92 12.77 17.07 16.66
N THR A 93 13.25 17.05 15.41
CA THR A 93 14.69 17.10 15.10
C THR A 93 15.23 18.55 15.08
N GLN A 94 14.35 19.55 15.21
CA GLN A 94 14.71 20.98 15.19
C GLN A 94 14.55 21.68 16.56
N ALA A 95 14.28 20.92 17.63
CA ALA A 95 14.14 21.44 19.00
C ALA A 95 15.37 21.12 19.87
#